data_AF-A0A0R1ZLD8-F1
#
_entry.id   AF-A0A0R1ZLD8-F1
#
_cell.length_a   1.000
_cell.length_b   1.000
_cell.length_c   1.000
_cell.angle_alpha   90.00
_cell.angle_beta   90.00
_cell.angle_gamma   90.00
#
_symmetry.space_group_name_H-M   'P 1'
#
loop_
_entity.id
_entity.type
_entity.pdbx_description
1 polymer ?
#
loop_
_entity_poly.entity_id
_entity_poly.type
_entity_poly.pdbx_seq_one_letter_code
_entity_poly.pdbx_strand_id
1 'polypeptide(L)'
;MTPEQIERVLTTTDGYLTDYAAADREPVLGDKVVAADQLRVVVRAFTKTMAEDYDRNIRSWTARDAGTIMADHVQEWSEALNLTGTEMAALLGDYVEFLADEHHIRSAKAIATAIMKAGVGSDTADKKPVDRSRVDTLLQVMRGFFNVDASVSDTDMLQAKLPEAILMGSGLTFTDLALLAQIASGDADFDLKGWLHDVVLPLFNLTRVKELLEEQLGEKLSDDAVKNYELTSLRASDGEVVSDQRLAIAAVIAGTPLVTGSIDEVNALASRYHDVMVAVPDLAKFVAKPKPEKKAKKRDLRVGLSMKKAKKLRSKSKKHKK
;
A
#
# COMPACT_ATOMS: atom_id res chain seq x y z
N MET A 1 -30.59 -25.47 17.27
CA MET A 1 -31.13 -25.22 18.62
C MET A 1 -32.60 -24.82 18.54
N THR A 2 -33.39 -24.91 19.62
CA THR A 2 -34.74 -24.30 19.65
C THR A 2 -34.64 -22.77 19.79
N PRO A 3 -35.67 -21.99 19.38
CA PRO A 3 -35.66 -20.53 19.54
C PRO A 3 -35.39 -20.07 20.98
N GLU A 4 -35.95 -20.77 21.96
CA GLU A 4 -35.76 -20.49 23.39
C GLU A 4 -34.34 -20.80 23.89
N GLN A 5 -33.64 -21.74 23.24
CA GLN A 5 -32.24 -22.03 23.53
C GLN A 5 -31.32 -20.98 22.90
N ILE A 6 -31.62 -20.58 21.66
CA ILE A 6 -30.90 -19.51 20.96
C ILE A 6 -30.99 -18.20 21.77
N GLU A 7 -32.19 -17.81 22.20
CA GLU A 7 -32.37 -16.58 22.98
C GLU A 7 -31.61 -16.61 24.32
N ARG A 8 -31.52 -17.78 24.97
CA ARG A 8 -30.69 -17.96 26.17
C ARG A 8 -29.21 -17.79 25.87
N VAL A 9 -28.73 -18.31 24.74
CA VAL A 9 -27.33 -18.11 24.32
C VAL A 9 -27.07 -16.62 24.04
N LEU A 10 -27.97 -15.93 23.34
CA LEU A 10 -27.82 -14.50 23.06
C LEU A 10 -27.87 -13.64 24.33
N THR A 11 -28.76 -13.95 25.28
CA THR A 11 -28.80 -13.28 26.58
C THR A 11 -27.48 -13.45 27.35
N THR A 12 -26.89 -14.65 27.25
CA THR A 12 -25.58 -14.92 27.86
C THR A 12 -24.47 -14.11 27.17
N THR A 13 -24.49 -14.04 25.84
CA THR A 13 -23.57 -13.19 25.07
C THR A 13 -23.67 -11.72 25.44
N ASP A 14 -24.88 -11.18 25.62
CA ASP A 14 -25.09 -9.78 26.03
C ASP A 14 -24.49 -9.51 27.42
N GLY A 15 -24.54 -10.51 28.33
CA GLY A 15 -23.84 -10.47 29.61
C GLY A 15 -22.33 -10.37 29.43
N TYR A 16 -21.72 -11.28 28.67
CA TYR A 16 -20.28 -11.28 28.43
C TYR A 16 -19.79 -10.04 27.69
N LEU A 17 -20.59 -9.47 26.79
CA LEU A 17 -20.28 -8.20 26.12
C LEU A 17 -20.26 -7.01 27.10
N THR A 18 -21.08 -7.07 28.14
CA THR A 18 -21.08 -6.06 29.20
C THR A 18 -19.81 -6.19 30.05
N ASP A 19 -19.41 -7.42 30.38
CA ASP A 19 -18.16 -7.70 31.09
C ASP A 19 -16.93 -7.31 30.26
N TYR A 20 -16.93 -7.63 28.96
CA TYR A 20 -15.88 -7.25 28.01
C TYR A 20 -15.67 -5.73 27.95
N ALA A 21 -16.76 -4.95 27.88
CA ALA A 21 -16.69 -3.50 27.87
C ALA A 21 -16.17 -2.91 29.19
N ALA A 22 -16.30 -3.65 30.31
CA ALA A 22 -15.80 -3.24 31.62
C ALA A 22 -14.36 -3.72 31.91
N ALA A 23 -13.81 -4.62 31.09
CA ALA A 23 -12.54 -5.29 31.33
C ALA A 23 -11.29 -4.40 31.08
N ASP A 24 -11.47 -3.15 30.66
CA ASP A 24 -10.40 -2.14 30.42
C ASP A 24 -9.19 -2.70 29.65
N ARG A 25 -9.46 -3.46 28.58
CA ARG A 25 -8.45 -4.09 27.72
C ARG A 25 -7.79 -3.05 26.81
N GLU A 26 -6.52 -3.28 26.48
CA GLU A 26 -5.83 -2.46 25.48
C GLU A 26 -6.54 -2.53 24.13
N PRO A 27 -6.73 -1.39 23.43
CA PRO A 27 -7.45 -1.37 22.16
C PRO A 27 -6.67 -2.09 21.07
N VAL A 28 -7.27 -3.15 20.52
CA VAL A 28 -6.67 -3.99 19.48
C VAL A 28 -6.56 -3.29 18.11
N LEU A 29 -7.34 -2.22 17.90
CA LEU A 29 -7.37 -1.45 16.66
C LEU A 29 -6.57 -0.13 16.74
N GLY A 30 -5.73 0.04 17.77
CA GLY A 30 -4.94 1.25 17.96
C GLY A 30 -5.82 2.49 18.14
N ASP A 31 -5.69 3.46 17.23
CA ASP A 31 -6.41 4.74 17.28
C ASP A 31 -7.87 4.64 16.83
N LYS A 32 -8.28 3.53 16.18
CA LYS A 32 -9.67 3.33 15.73
C LYS A 32 -10.54 2.86 16.90
N VAL A 33 -11.56 3.66 17.20
CA VAL A 33 -12.55 3.34 18.23
C VAL A 33 -13.82 2.81 17.58
N VAL A 34 -14.20 1.58 17.91
CA VAL A 34 -15.50 0.99 17.57
C VAL A 34 -16.43 1.19 18.76
N ALA A 35 -17.62 1.74 18.52
CA ALA A 35 -18.58 1.94 19.60
C ALA A 35 -19.10 0.59 20.14
N ALA A 36 -19.27 0.48 21.45
CA ALA A 36 -19.61 -0.79 22.11
C ALA A 36 -20.95 -1.39 21.63
N ASP A 37 -21.90 -0.54 21.24
CA ASP A 37 -23.18 -0.93 20.64
C ASP A 37 -23.00 -1.54 19.25
N GLN A 38 -22.09 -1.00 18.45
CA GLN A 38 -21.76 -1.54 17.13
C GLN A 38 -21.05 -2.90 17.23
N LEU A 39 -20.08 -3.04 18.15
CA LEU A 39 -19.46 -4.33 18.44
C LEU A 39 -20.48 -5.37 18.90
N ARG A 40 -21.41 -4.96 19.78
CA ARG A 40 -22.49 -5.82 20.28
C ARG A 40 -23.34 -6.38 19.14
N VAL A 41 -23.67 -5.57 18.12
CA VAL A 41 -24.43 -6.05 16.96
C VAL A 41 -23.70 -7.18 16.26
N VAL A 42 -22.41 -7.01 15.96
CA VAL A 42 -21.63 -8.01 15.22
C VAL A 42 -21.41 -9.28 16.05
N VAL A 43 -21.01 -9.15 17.32
CA VAL A 43 -20.80 -10.32 18.20
C VAL A 43 -22.11 -11.08 18.43
N ARG A 44 -23.24 -10.37 18.56
CA ARG A 44 -24.56 -11.00 18.68
C ARG A 44 -24.96 -11.71 17.39
N ALA A 45 -24.70 -11.12 16.22
CA ALA A 45 -24.91 -11.78 14.94
C ALA A 45 -24.06 -13.05 14.80
N PHE A 46 -22.76 -12.95 15.07
CA PHE A 46 -21.83 -14.09 15.05
C PHE A 46 -22.29 -15.23 15.99
N THR A 47 -22.69 -14.88 17.22
CA THR A 47 -23.19 -15.86 18.19
C THR A 47 -24.52 -16.49 17.73
N LYS A 48 -25.40 -15.69 17.14
CA LYS A 48 -26.68 -16.17 16.60
C LYS A 48 -26.46 -17.20 15.49
N THR A 49 -25.59 -16.90 14.53
CA THR A 49 -25.24 -17.82 13.43
C THR A 49 -24.63 -19.12 13.98
N MET A 50 -23.75 -19.04 14.98
CA MET A 50 -23.22 -20.22 15.68
C MET A 50 -24.33 -21.10 16.29
N ALA A 51 -25.36 -20.50 16.86
CA ALA A 51 -26.45 -21.22 17.53
C ALA A 51 -27.51 -21.77 16.55
N GLU A 52 -27.81 -21.02 15.49
CA GLU A 52 -28.82 -21.37 14.47
C GLU A 52 -28.27 -22.42 13.51
N ASP A 53 -27.12 -22.16 12.90
CA ASP A 53 -26.63 -22.95 11.76
C ASP A 53 -25.76 -24.13 12.21
N TYR A 54 -25.08 -23.98 13.34
CA TYR A 54 -24.11 -24.98 13.83
C TYR A 54 -24.53 -25.65 15.15
N ASP A 55 -25.68 -25.29 15.71
CA ASP A 55 -26.21 -25.82 16.97
C ASP A 55 -25.22 -25.69 18.14
N ARG A 56 -24.43 -24.60 18.16
CA ARG A 56 -23.37 -24.39 19.15
C ARG A 56 -23.75 -23.38 20.23
N ASN A 57 -23.43 -23.74 21.47
CA ASN A 57 -23.27 -22.79 22.58
C ASN A 57 -21.83 -22.25 22.61
N ILE A 58 -21.61 -21.09 23.25
CA ILE A 58 -20.31 -20.38 23.32
C ILE A 58 -19.16 -21.31 23.73
N ARG A 59 -19.38 -22.17 24.74
CA ARG A 59 -18.39 -23.14 25.24
C ARG A 59 -17.97 -24.21 24.22
N SER A 60 -18.79 -24.46 23.19
CA SER A 60 -18.57 -25.50 22.18
C SER A 60 -18.27 -24.96 20.78
N TRP A 61 -18.04 -23.65 20.65
CA TRP A 61 -17.56 -23.06 19.41
C TRP A 61 -16.28 -23.76 18.93
N THR A 62 -16.16 -23.90 17.63
CA THR A 62 -15.02 -24.56 16.99
C THR A 62 -14.34 -23.61 16.00
N ALA A 63 -13.04 -23.81 15.80
CA ALA A 63 -12.27 -23.00 14.85
C ALA A 63 -12.81 -23.11 13.42
N ARG A 64 -13.28 -24.30 13.02
CA ARG A 64 -13.88 -24.53 11.71
C ARG A 64 -15.13 -23.66 11.51
N ASP A 65 -16.08 -23.79 12.42
CA ASP A 65 -17.37 -23.09 12.32
C ASP A 65 -17.16 -21.57 12.37
N ALA A 66 -16.26 -21.10 13.24
CA ALA A 66 -15.90 -19.69 13.37
C ALA A 66 -15.23 -19.13 12.12
N GLY A 67 -14.31 -19.87 11.52
CA GLY A 67 -13.67 -19.49 10.26
C GLY A 67 -14.66 -19.41 9.10
N THR A 68 -15.61 -20.35 9.02
CA THR A 68 -16.67 -20.32 7.99
C THR A 68 -17.59 -19.11 8.16
N ILE A 69 -18.14 -18.89 9.35
CA ILE A 69 -19.00 -17.73 9.63
C ILE A 69 -18.26 -16.43 9.32
N MET A 70 -16.99 -16.32 9.75
CA MET A 70 -16.20 -15.14 9.45
C MET A 70 -16.03 -14.96 7.94
N ALA A 71 -15.68 -16.00 7.19
CA ALA A 71 -15.52 -15.91 5.74
C ALA A 71 -16.82 -15.48 5.03
N ASP A 72 -17.97 -15.95 5.50
CA ASP A 72 -19.27 -15.69 4.89
C ASP A 72 -19.81 -14.27 5.19
N HIS A 73 -19.44 -13.68 6.34
CA HIS A 73 -20.03 -12.43 6.83
C HIS A 73 -19.06 -11.26 7.04
N VAL A 74 -17.75 -11.49 6.96
CA VAL A 74 -16.73 -10.47 7.20
C VAL A 74 -16.92 -9.24 6.32
N GLN A 75 -17.34 -9.39 5.07
CA GLN A 75 -17.59 -8.23 4.21
C GLN A 75 -18.71 -7.37 4.77
N GLU A 76 -19.88 -7.95 5.05
CA GLU A 76 -21.03 -7.24 5.60
C GLU A 76 -20.69 -6.52 6.92
N TRP A 77 -20.00 -7.23 7.83
CA TRP A 77 -19.68 -6.67 9.14
C TRP A 77 -18.58 -5.62 9.09
N SER A 78 -17.54 -5.83 8.28
CA SER A 78 -16.47 -4.86 8.11
C SER A 78 -16.99 -3.56 7.46
N GLU A 79 -17.91 -3.65 6.48
CA GLU A 79 -18.60 -2.51 5.90
C GLU A 79 -19.46 -1.76 6.93
N ALA A 80 -20.26 -2.49 7.72
CA ALA A 80 -21.12 -1.89 8.75
C ALA A 80 -20.34 -1.12 9.82
N LEU A 81 -19.11 -1.56 10.12
CA LEU A 81 -18.24 -0.95 11.11
C LEU A 81 -17.18 -0.01 10.52
N ASN A 82 -17.14 0.14 9.19
CA ASN A 82 -16.08 0.87 8.49
C ASN A 82 -14.66 0.38 8.87
N LEU A 83 -14.50 -0.93 8.94
CA LEU A 83 -13.25 -1.64 9.22
C LEU A 83 -12.76 -2.38 7.97
N THR A 84 -11.49 -2.76 7.95
CA THR A 84 -11.02 -3.80 7.02
C THR A 84 -11.45 -5.18 7.50
N GLY A 85 -11.44 -6.19 6.62
CA GLY A 85 -11.72 -7.58 7.02
C GLY A 85 -10.74 -8.10 8.10
N THR A 86 -9.49 -7.63 8.07
CA THR A 86 -8.48 -7.97 9.09
C THR A 86 -8.73 -7.24 10.42
N GLU A 87 -9.13 -5.97 10.39
CA GLU A 87 -9.51 -5.23 11.59
C GLU A 87 -10.76 -5.83 12.24
N MET A 88 -11.75 -6.23 11.43
CA MET A 88 -12.93 -6.96 11.89
C MET A 88 -12.54 -8.30 12.54
N ALA A 89 -11.58 -9.01 11.94
CA ALA A 89 -11.07 -10.26 12.47
C ALA A 89 -10.30 -10.09 13.78
N ALA A 90 -9.49 -9.04 13.89
CA ALA A 90 -8.76 -8.73 15.11
C ALA A 90 -9.73 -8.37 16.25
N LEU A 91 -10.78 -7.60 15.94
CA LEU A 91 -11.81 -7.22 16.90
C LEU A 91 -12.61 -8.42 17.42
N LEU A 92 -13.05 -9.32 16.53
CA LEU A 92 -13.71 -10.57 16.94
C LEU A 92 -12.74 -11.53 17.64
N GLY A 93 -11.48 -11.57 17.22
CA GLY A 93 -10.43 -12.35 17.83
C GLY A 93 -10.19 -11.96 19.29
N ASP A 94 -10.09 -10.65 19.59
CA ASP A 94 -9.92 -10.15 20.96
C ASP A 94 -11.10 -10.50 21.86
N TYR A 95 -12.33 -10.39 21.35
CA TYR A 95 -13.51 -10.84 22.10
C TYR A 95 -13.44 -12.35 22.42
N VAL A 96 -12.99 -13.18 21.48
CA VAL A 96 -12.79 -14.62 21.70
C VAL A 96 -11.68 -14.89 22.73
N GLU A 97 -10.60 -14.10 22.73
CA GLU A 97 -9.55 -14.19 23.74
C GLU A 97 -10.04 -13.79 25.13
N PHE A 98 -10.83 -12.72 25.24
CA PHE A 98 -11.50 -12.35 26.48
C PHE A 98 -12.38 -13.49 27.02
N LEU A 99 -13.16 -14.15 26.17
CA LEU A 99 -13.95 -15.31 26.60
C LEU A 99 -13.06 -16.46 27.13
N ALA A 100 -11.80 -16.56 26.69
CA ALA A 100 -10.85 -17.54 27.19
C ALA A 100 -10.34 -17.15 28.58
N ASP A 101 -9.98 -15.88 28.74
CA ASP A 101 -9.49 -15.29 29.99
C ASP A 101 -10.54 -15.47 31.11
N GLU A 102 -11.82 -15.27 30.79
CA GLU A 102 -12.96 -15.50 31.70
C GLU A 102 -13.45 -16.96 31.76
N HIS A 103 -12.70 -17.89 31.16
CA HIS A 103 -12.98 -19.34 31.15
C HIS A 103 -14.35 -19.74 30.55
N HIS A 104 -14.87 -18.92 29.65
CA HIS A 104 -16.11 -19.15 28.91
C HIS A 104 -15.91 -20.00 27.65
N ILE A 105 -14.66 -20.16 27.19
CA ILE A 105 -14.30 -20.97 26.03
C ILE A 105 -12.95 -21.68 26.23
N ARG A 106 -12.75 -22.86 25.62
CA ARG A 106 -11.52 -23.67 25.78
C ARG A 106 -10.54 -23.58 24.61
N SER A 107 -11.04 -23.28 23.42
CA SER A 107 -10.26 -23.33 22.17
C SER A 107 -10.06 -21.96 21.54
N ALA A 108 -10.00 -20.90 22.37
CA ALA A 108 -9.95 -19.51 21.91
C ALA A 108 -8.84 -19.27 20.89
N LYS A 109 -7.61 -19.69 21.18
CA LYS A 109 -6.48 -19.49 20.25
C LYS A 109 -6.77 -20.04 18.86
N ALA A 110 -7.24 -21.28 18.75
CA ALA A 110 -7.54 -21.89 17.46
C ALA A 110 -8.71 -21.18 16.73
N ILE A 111 -9.68 -20.66 17.50
CA ILE A 111 -10.82 -19.92 16.98
C ILE A 111 -10.40 -18.53 16.48
N ALA A 112 -9.65 -17.78 17.29
CA ALA A 112 -9.10 -16.48 16.93
C ALA A 112 -8.21 -16.58 15.68
N THR A 113 -7.33 -17.59 15.61
CA THR A 113 -6.53 -17.87 14.40
C THR A 113 -7.41 -18.12 13.17
N ALA A 114 -8.47 -18.91 13.30
CA ALA A 114 -9.37 -19.20 12.17
C ALA A 114 -10.15 -17.97 11.70
N ILE A 115 -10.61 -17.13 12.64
CA ILE A 115 -11.25 -15.83 12.35
C ILE A 115 -10.26 -14.91 11.63
N MET A 116 -9.03 -14.79 12.14
CA MET A 116 -7.96 -14.00 11.50
C MET A 116 -7.68 -14.49 10.07
N LYS A 117 -7.52 -15.80 9.88
CA LYS A 117 -7.30 -16.39 8.55
C LYS A 117 -8.44 -16.08 7.58
N ALA A 118 -9.68 -16.14 8.04
CA ALA A 118 -10.85 -15.83 7.24
C ALA A 118 -10.91 -14.32 6.88
N GLY A 119 -10.61 -13.43 7.82
CA GLY A 119 -10.59 -11.99 7.55
C GLY A 119 -9.42 -11.48 6.72
N VAL A 120 -8.30 -12.21 6.70
CA VAL A 120 -7.19 -11.97 5.74
C VAL A 120 -7.53 -12.50 4.34
N GLY A 121 -8.35 -13.55 4.27
CA GLY A 121 -8.75 -14.19 3.01
C GLY A 121 -9.96 -13.57 2.31
N SER A 122 -10.71 -12.69 2.97
CA SER A 122 -11.92 -12.12 2.40
C SER A 122 -11.66 -10.86 1.58
N ASP A 123 -12.08 -10.90 0.32
CA ASP A 123 -12.12 -9.73 -0.54
C ASP A 123 -13.13 -8.72 0.02
N THR A 124 -12.62 -7.63 0.61
CA THR A 124 -13.46 -6.45 0.85
C THR A 124 -13.77 -5.83 -0.50
N ALA A 125 -15.04 -5.78 -0.90
CA ALA A 125 -15.43 -5.10 -2.13
C ALA A 125 -15.15 -3.60 -2.03
N ASP A 126 -14.63 -3.03 -3.10
CA ASP A 126 -14.42 -1.59 -3.26
C ASP A 126 -15.75 -0.85 -3.06
N LYS A 127 -15.87 -0.01 -2.01
CA LYS A 127 -17.00 0.93 -1.92
C LYS A 127 -16.93 2.05 -0.88
N LYS A 128 -15.76 2.58 -0.58
CA LYS A 128 -15.74 4.05 -0.40
C LYS A 128 -15.58 4.66 -1.78
N PRO A 129 -16.37 5.70 -2.15
CA PRO A 129 -15.96 6.55 -3.25
C PRO A 129 -14.54 7.00 -2.90
N VAL A 130 -13.56 6.59 -3.71
CA VAL A 130 -12.18 7.03 -3.54
C VAL A 130 -12.24 8.55 -3.52
N ASP A 131 -11.71 9.17 -2.46
CA ASP A 131 -11.61 10.62 -2.38
C ASP A 131 -10.74 11.12 -3.54
N ARG A 132 -11.42 11.45 -4.64
CA ARG A 132 -10.76 11.83 -5.89
C ARG A 132 -10.17 13.23 -5.82
N SER A 133 -10.37 13.99 -4.73
CA SER A 133 -9.88 15.36 -4.62
C SER A 133 -8.37 15.48 -4.83
N ARG A 134 -7.58 14.51 -4.33
CA ARG A 134 -6.13 14.46 -4.52
C ARG A 134 -5.76 14.21 -5.98
N VAL A 135 -6.45 13.26 -6.62
CA VAL A 135 -6.28 12.92 -8.03
C VAL A 135 -6.67 14.09 -8.94
N ASP A 136 -7.82 14.73 -8.71
CA ASP A 136 -8.28 15.87 -9.50
C ASP A 136 -7.35 17.09 -9.34
N THR A 137 -6.83 17.31 -8.13
CA THR A 137 -5.82 18.35 -7.89
C THR A 137 -4.55 18.07 -8.70
N LEU A 138 -4.06 16.82 -8.69
CA LEU A 138 -2.92 16.44 -9.51
C LEU A 138 -3.20 16.64 -11.01
N LEU A 139 -4.38 16.25 -11.51
CA LEU A 139 -4.74 16.42 -12.91
C LEU A 139 -4.73 17.89 -13.34
N GLN A 140 -5.20 18.80 -12.48
CA GLN A 140 -5.10 20.25 -12.71
C GLN A 140 -3.64 20.72 -12.77
N VAL A 141 -2.79 20.25 -11.85
CA VAL A 141 -1.35 20.57 -11.86
C VAL A 141 -0.69 20.05 -13.13
N MET A 142 -0.98 18.82 -13.54
CA MET A 142 -0.45 18.23 -14.77
C MET A 142 -0.87 19.03 -16.01
N ARG A 143 -2.13 19.46 -16.09
CA ARG A 143 -2.60 20.29 -17.22
C ARG A 143 -1.82 21.59 -17.33
N GLY A 144 -1.58 22.27 -16.20
CA GLY A 144 -0.74 23.46 -16.15
C GLY A 144 0.72 23.17 -16.52
N PHE A 145 1.28 22.07 -16.01
CA PHE A 145 2.67 21.70 -16.25
C PHE A 145 2.96 21.34 -17.72
N PHE A 146 2.06 20.58 -18.34
CA PHE A 146 2.21 20.13 -19.73
C PHE A 146 1.53 21.06 -20.76
N ASN A 147 0.94 22.17 -20.33
CA ASN A 147 0.14 23.08 -21.17
C ASN A 147 -0.94 22.34 -21.97
N VAL A 148 -1.66 21.42 -21.31
CA VAL A 148 -2.74 20.63 -21.93
C VAL A 148 -4.01 21.47 -21.99
N ASP A 149 -4.65 21.51 -23.16
CA ASP A 149 -5.93 22.21 -23.34
C ASP A 149 -7.04 21.62 -22.46
N ALA A 150 -7.94 22.47 -21.97
CA ALA A 150 -9.09 22.05 -21.17
C ALA A 150 -10.04 21.10 -21.91
N SER A 151 -10.04 21.11 -23.26
CA SER A 151 -10.86 20.20 -24.07
C SER A 151 -10.35 18.76 -24.11
N VAL A 152 -9.09 18.51 -23.76
CA VAL A 152 -8.51 17.15 -23.75
C VAL A 152 -9.06 16.42 -22.53
N SER A 153 -9.59 15.20 -22.71
CA SER A 153 -10.13 14.41 -21.60
C SER A 153 -9.02 13.97 -20.63
N ASP A 154 -9.36 13.73 -19.36
CA ASP A 154 -8.40 13.20 -18.38
C ASP A 154 -7.86 11.83 -18.81
N THR A 155 -8.72 11.00 -19.42
CA THR A 155 -8.36 9.70 -19.98
C THR A 155 -7.29 9.84 -21.06
N ASP A 156 -7.49 10.70 -22.07
CA ASP A 156 -6.50 10.88 -23.15
C ASP A 156 -5.17 11.43 -22.61
N MET A 157 -5.25 12.36 -21.66
CA MET A 157 -4.05 12.92 -21.01
C MET A 157 -3.28 11.82 -20.26
N LEU A 158 -3.96 11.05 -19.42
CA LEU A 158 -3.33 10.00 -18.61
C LEU A 158 -2.86 8.82 -19.45
N GLN A 159 -3.55 8.43 -20.53
CA GLN A 159 -3.04 7.42 -21.47
C GLN A 159 -1.64 7.78 -22.01
N ALA A 160 -1.41 9.06 -22.28
CA ALA A 160 -0.12 9.54 -22.77
C ALA A 160 0.90 9.81 -21.66
N LYS A 161 0.45 10.06 -20.42
CA LYS A 161 1.25 10.66 -19.34
C LYS A 161 1.16 9.95 -17.99
N LEU A 162 0.67 8.71 -17.94
CA LEU A 162 0.52 7.97 -16.69
C LEU A 162 1.83 7.88 -15.89
N PRO A 163 3.00 7.52 -16.47
CA PRO A 163 4.26 7.52 -15.71
C PRO A 163 4.59 8.89 -15.11
N GLU A 164 4.41 9.98 -15.87
CA GLU A 164 4.58 11.34 -15.36
C GLU A 164 3.60 11.69 -14.24
N ALA A 165 2.34 11.24 -14.33
CA ALA A 165 1.33 11.43 -13.30
C ALA A 165 1.75 10.77 -11.98
N ILE A 166 2.21 9.50 -12.05
CA ILE A 166 2.72 8.78 -10.88
C ILE A 166 3.91 9.51 -10.25
N LEU A 167 4.84 10.01 -11.07
CA LEU A 167 6.01 10.77 -10.57
C LEU A 167 5.60 12.10 -9.93
N MET A 168 4.59 12.80 -10.46
CA MET A 168 4.11 14.06 -9.91
C MET A 168 3.19 13.90 -8.69
N GLY A 169 2.67 12.69 -8.45
CA GLY A 169 1.69 12.37 -7.39
C GLY A 169 2.24 12.36 -5.97
N SER A 170 2.82 13.47 -5.50
CA SER A 170 3.16 13.64 -4.08
C SER A 170 1.87 13.75 -3.28
N GLY A 171 1.79 13.05 -2.14
CA GLY A 171 0.55 12.99 -1.34
C GLY A 171 -0.45 11.91 -1.76
N LEU A 172 -0.16 11.15 -2.82
CA LEU A 172 -1.04 10.08 -3.28
C LEU A 172 -0.75 8.76 -2.57
N THR A 173 -1.83 8.02 -2.27
CA THR A 173 -1.80 6.64 -1.77
C THR A 173 -1.72 5.64 -2.94
N PHE A 174 -1.50 4.35 -2.66
CA PHE A 174 -1.53 3.32 -3.72
C PHE A 174 -2.89 3.24 -4.42
N THR A 175 -3.98 3.48 -3.70
CA THR A 175 -5.34 3.53 -4.25
C THR A 175 -5.53 4.74 -5.18
N ASP A 176 -4.96 5.90 -4.85
CA ASP A 176 -4.97 7.07 -5.72
C ASP A 176 -4.18 6.82 -7.02
N LEU A 177 -3.01 6.16 -6.92
CA LEU A 177 -2.22 5.78 -8.09
C LEU A 177 -2.95 4.80 -9.00
N ALA A 178 -3.67 3.84 -8.41
CA ALA A 178 -4.49 2.91 -9.18
C ALA A 178 -5.72 3.60 -9.81
N LEU A 179 -6.30 4.61 -9.16
CA LEU A 179 -7.35 5.45 -9.76
C LEU A 179 -6.84 6.21 -10.99
N LEU A 180 -5.59 6.72 -10.97
CA LEU A 180 -4.96 7.28 -12.17
C LEU A 180 -4.86 6.24 -13.29
N ALA A 181 -4.48 4.99 -12.96
CA ALA A 181 -4.42 3.90 -13.93
C ALA A 181 -5.79 3.50 -14.48
N GLN A 182 -6.84 3.53 -13.64
CA GLN A 182 -8.22 3.32 -14.06
C GLN A 182 -8.70 4.42 -15.03
N ILE A 183 -8.43 5.69 -14.72
CA ILE A 183 -8.80 6.78 -15.63
C ILE A 183 -8.03 6.66 -16.95
N ALA A 184 -6.76 6.25 -16.90
CA ALA A 184 -5.94 6.00 -18.09
C ALA A 184 -6.47 4.81 -18.93
N SER A 185 -6.90 3.71 -18.31
CA SER A 185 -7.39 2.55 -19.07
C SER A 185 -8.67 2.86 -19.82
N GLY A 186 -9.49 3.79 -19.30
CA GLY A 186 -10.83 4.05 -19.83
C GLY A 186 -11.77 2.84 -19.64
N ASP A 187 -11.35 1.86 -18.84
CA ASP A 187 -12.07 0.61 -18.61
C ASP A 187 -13.00 0.76 -17.40
N ALA A 188 -14.29 0.52 -17.63
CA ALA A 188 -15.30 0.54 -16.58
C ALA A 188 -15.12 -0.62 -15.59
N ASP A 189 -14.54 -1.73 -16.04
CA ASP A 189 -14.33 -2.96 -15.27
C ASP A 189 -12.89 -3.09 -14.77
N PHE A 190 -12.19 -1.96 -14.57
CA PHE A 190 -10.81 -1.94 -14.11
C PHE A 190 -10.62 -2.73 -12.80
N ASP A 191 -9.80 -3.78 -12.87
CA ASP A 191 -9.45 -4.61 -11.71
C ASP A 191 -8.34 -3.93 -10.89
N LEU A 192 -8.75 -3.17 -9.87
CA LEU A 192 -7.84 -2.53 -8.91
C LEU A 192 -6.89 -3.55 -8.26
N LYS A 193 -7.42 -4.72 -7.87
CA LYS A 193 -6.64 -5.74 -7.17
C LYS A 193 -5.61 -6.36 -8.10
N GLY A 194 -6.01 -6.67 -9.33
CA GLY A 194 -5.12 -7.14 -10.39
C GLY A 194 -4.00 -6.13 -10.68
N TRP A 195 -4.35 -4.84 -10.77
CA TRP A 195 -3.34 -3.80 -10.99
C TRP A 195 -2.34 -3.68 -9.84
N LEU A 196 -2.81 -3.66 -8.58
CA LEU A 196 -1.93 -3.64 -7.41
C LEU A 196 -1.05 -4.89 -7.35
N HIS A 197 -1.61 -6.05 -7.68
CA HIS A 197 -0.87 -7.31 -7.73
C HIS A 197 0.25 -7.29 -8.78
N ASP A 198 -0.02 -6.78 -9.98
CA ASP A 198 0.93 -6.86 -11.09
C ASP A 198 1.95 -5.73 -11.10
N VAL A 199 1.58 -4.54 -10.62
CA VAL A 199 2.41 -3.33 -10.69
C VAL A 199 3.09 -3.00 -9.36
N VAL A 200 2.39 -3.16 -8.24
CA VAL A 200 2.83 -2.67 -6.94
C VAL A 200 3.45 -3.78 -6.09
N LEU A 201 2.79 -4.93 -6.00
CA LEU A 201 3.22 -6.05 -5.17
C LEU A 201 4.65 -6.54 -5.47
N PRO A 202 5.15 -6.55 -6.72
CA PRO A 202 6.54 -6.93 -7.01
C PRO A 202 7.59 -6.03 -6.37
N LEU A 203 7.21 -4.84 -5.89
CA LEU A 203 8.09 -3.89 -5.20
C LEU A 203 8.32 -4.28 -3.73
N PHE A 204 7.52 -5.18 -3.19
CA PHE A 204 7.57 -5.59 -1.79
C PHE A 204 8.35 -6.89 -1.61
N ASN A 205 9.14 -6.97 -0.54
CA ASN A 205 9.79 -8.22 -0.15
C ASN A 205 8.80 -9.12 0.59
N LEU A 206 7.96 -9.83 -0.16
CA LEU A 206 6.93 -10.71 0.38
C LEU A 206 7.51 -11.81 1.27
N THR A 207 8.75 -12.28 1.01
CA THR A 207 9.43 -13.24 1.89
C THR A 207 9.65 -12.63 3.28
N ARG A 208 10.07 -11.37 3.35
CA ARG A 208 10.26 -10.69 4.63
C ARG A 208 8.95 -10.41 5.34
N VAL A 209 7.90 -10.01 4.60
CA VAL A 209 6.55 -9.83 5.16
C VAL A 209 6.05 -11.15 5.74
N LYS A 210 6.23 -12.26 5.01
CA LYS A 210 5.90 -13.60 5.48
C LYS A 210 6.59 -13.94 6.80
N GLU A 211 7.90 -13.78 6.88
CA GLU A 211 8.67 -14.05 8.11
C GLU A 211 8.11 -13.28 9.32
N LEU A 212 7.81 -11.99 9.14
CA LEU A 212 7.28 -11.14 10.21
C LEU A 212 5.88 -11.58 10.65
N LEU A 213 5.00 -11.90 9.70
CA LEU A 213 3.64 -12.37 10.00
C LEU A 213 3.65 -13.74 10.67
N GLU A 214 4.49 -14.67 10.19
CA GLU A 214 4.62 -16.00 10.81
C GLU A 214 5.16 -15.91 12.24
N GLU A 215 6.09 -14.99 12.51
CA GLU A 215 6.61 -14.71 13.86
C GLU A 215 5.50 -14.15 14.78
N GLN A 216 4.72 -13.18 14.30
CA GLN A 216 3.63 -12.58 15.08
C GLN A 216 2.49 -13.54 15.36
N LEU A 217 2.11 -14.36 14.38
CA LEU A 217 0.98 -15.29 14.50
C LEU A 217 1.38 -16.63 15.12
N GLY A 218 2.68 -16.95 15.13
CA GLY A 218 3.20 -18.23 15.62
C GLY A 218 2.81 -19.43 14.75
N GLU A 219 2.46 -19.20 13.49
CA GLU A 219 2.02 -20.21 12.52
C GLU A 219 2.59 -19.95 11.13
N LYS A 220 2.71 -21.03 10.33
CA LYS A 220 3.17 -20.91 8.94
C LYS A 220 2.04 -20.43 8.04
N LEU A 221 2.35 -19.47 7.16
CA LEU A 221 1.44 -18.92 6.18
C LEU A 221 1.74 -19.44 4.77
N SER A 222 0.71 -19.54 3.93
CA SER A 222 0.91 -19.73 2.50
C SER A 222 1.34 -18.43 1.83
N ASP A 223 2.04 -18.53 0.70
CA ASP A 223 2.47 -17.34 -0.05
C ASP A 223 1.26 -16.52 -0.52
N ASP A 224 0.16 -17.19 -0.88
CA ASP A 224 -1.09 -16.52 -1.27
C ASP A 224 -1.74 -15.76 -0.12
N ALA A 225 -1.65 -16.27 1.11
CA ALA A 225 -2.16 -15.56 2.29
C ALA A 225 -1.36 -14.27 2.55
N VAL A 226 -0.03 -14.33 2.38
CA VAL A 226 0.85 -13.16 2.53
C VAL A 226 0.59 -12.13 1.43
N LYS A 227 0.40 -12.57 0.18
CA LYS A 227 0.02 -11.67 -0.92
C LYS A 227 -1.31 -10.97 -0.65
N ASN A 228 -2.34 -11.72 -0.21
CA ASN A 228 -3.65 -11.14 0.10
C ASN A 228 -3.58 -10.18 1.29
N TYR A 229 -2.80 -10.50 2.31
CA TYR A 229 -2.54 -9.59 3.42
C TYR A 229 -1.93 -8.27 2.94
N GLU A 230 -0.87 -8.35 2.14
CA GLU A 230 -0.19 -7.16 1.64
C GLU A 230 -1.10 -6.35 0.70
N LEU A 231 -1.85 -7.00 -0.21
CA LEU A 231 -2.81 -6.32 -1.07
C LEU A 231 -3.91 -5.61 -0.26
N THR A 232 -4.38 -6.22 0.82
CA THR A 232 -5.35 -5.61 1.72
C THR A 232 -4.75 -4.41 2.44
N SER A 233 -3.51 -4.55 2.93
CA SER A 233 -2.74 -3.46 3.55
C SER A 233 -2.56 -2.28 2.60
N LEU A 234 -2.18 -2.52 1.34
CA LEU A 234 -2.01 -1.49 0.32
C LEU A 234 -3.31 -0.73 0.03
N ARG A 235 -4.44 -1.44 -0.01
CA ARG A 235 -5.76 -0.82 -0.24
C ARG A 235 -6.25 0.00 0.95
N ALA A 236 -5.91 -0.43 2.17
CA ALA A 236 -6.29 0.24 3.41
C ALA A 236 -5.31 1.33 3.84
N SER A 237 -4.14 1.43 3.19
CA SER A 237 -3.10 2.38 3.53
C SER A 237 -3.50 3.81 3.16
N ASP A 238 -3.64 4.66 4.18
CA ASP A 238 -3.73 6.12 4.01
C ASP A 238 -2.36 6.79 3.84
N GLY A 239 -1.28 6.00 3.96
CA GLY A 239 0.10 6.45 3.82
C GLY A 239 0.44 6.87 2.39
N GLU A 240 1.16 7.99 2.28
CA GLU A 240 1.66 8.49 0.99
C GLU A 240 2.71 7.55 0.40
N VAL A 241 2.63 7.32 -0.92
CA VAL A 241 3.62 6.52 -1.65
C VAL A 241 4.92 7.31 -1.74
N VAL A 242 6.00 6.76 -1.17
CA VAL A 242 7.29 7.43 -1.12
C VAL A 242 7.91 7.56 -2.52
N SER A 243 8.79 8.56 -2.70
CA SER A 243 9.44 8.87 -3.99
C SER A 243 10.04 7.66 -4.70
N ASP A 244 10.65 6.75 -3.94
CA ASP A 244 11.38 5.59 -4.46
C ASP A 244 10.39 4.56 -5.04
N GLN A 245 9.24 4.38 -4.38
CA GLN A 245 8.16 3.53 -4.85
C GLN A 245 7.46 4.16 -6.07
N ARG A 246 7.19 5.48 -6.05
CA ARG A 246 6.62 6.19 -7.21
C ARG A 246 7.51 6.05 -8.45
N LEU A 247 8.83 6.16 -8.27
CA LEU A 247 9.81 5.95 -9.34
C LEU A 247 9.74 4.52 -9.89
N ALA A 248 9.69 3.52 -9.02
CA ALA A 248 9.62 2.13 -9.43
C ALA A 248 8.31 1.79 -10.15
N ILE A 249 7.17 2.27 -9.67
CA ILE A 249 5.85 2.12 -10.31
C ILE A 249 5.87 2.77 -11.70
N ALA A 250 6.36 4.01 -11.80
CA ALA A 250 6.46 4.70 -13.09
C ALA A 250 7.35 3.92 -14.08
N ALA A 251 8.43 3.31 -13.59
CA ALA A 251 9.31 2.47 -14.40
C ALA A 251 8.62 1.22 -14.94
N VAL A 252 7.84 0.53 -14.09
CA VAL A 252 7.04 -0.65 -14.48
C VAL A 252 6.02 -0.25 -15.55
N ILE A 253 5.26 0.82 -15.33
CA ILE A 253 4.25 1.31 -16.28
C ILE A 253 4.89 1.74 -17.61
N ALA A 254 6.08 2.34 -17.56
CA ALA A 254 6.82 2.77 -18.73
C ALA A 254 7.43 1.62 -19.56
N GLY A 255 7.26 0.37 -19.12
CA GLY A 255 7.81 -0.84 -19.75
C GLY A 255 9.30 -1.05 -19.50
N THR A 256 9.87 -0.33 -18.52
CA THR A 256 11.28 -0.41 -18.14
C THR A 256 11.40 -0.69 -16.64
N PRO A 257 10.92 -1.85 -16.15
CA PRO A 257 10.96 -2.17 -14.73
C PRO A 257 12.40 -2.11 -14.21
N LEU A 258 12.58 -1.55 -13.00
CA LEU A 258 13.87 -1.50 -12.31
C LEU A 258 14.21 -2.88 -11.74
N VAL A 259 14.45 -3.87 -12.60
CA VAL A 259 14.64 -5.28 -12.20
C VAL A 259 15.91 -5.47 -11.39
N THR A 260 16.96 -4.70 -11.70
CA THR A 260 18.26 -4.83 -11.03
C THR A 260 18.56 -3.67 -10.07
N GLY A 261 17.77 -2.59 -10.14
CA GLY A 261 18.06 -1.36 -9.43
C GLY A 261 19.39 -0.73 -9.86
N SER A 262 19.91 -1.11 -11.03
CA SER A 262 21.20 -0.62 -11.50
C SER A 262 21.12 0.88 -11.77
N ILE A 263 22.25 1.57 -11.53
CA ILE A 263 22.35 3.02 -11.74
C ILE A 263 22.00 3.40 -13.18
N ASP A 264 22.26 2.53 -14.15
CA ASP A 264 21.98 2.79 -15.57
C ASP A 264 20.47 2.76 -15.87
N GLU A 265 19.70 1.85 -15.27
CA GLU A 265 18.23 1.81 -15.37
C GLU A 265 17.60 3.08 -14.78
N VAL A 266 18.06 3.50 -13.59
CA VAL A 266 17.59 4.72 -12.93
C VAL A 266 17.95 5.96 -13.75
N ASN A 267 19.16 6.02 -14.31
CA ASN A 267 19.59 7.14 -15.16
C ASN A 267 18.80 7.22 -16.48
N ALA A 268 18.44 6.09 -17.07
CA ALA A 268 17.63 6.05 -18.28
C ALA A 268 16.22 6.61 -18.03
N LEU A 269 15.61 6.20 -16.92
CA LEU A 269 14.31 6.72 -16.48
C LEU A 269 14.39 8.22 -16.15
N ALA A 270 15.43 8.63 -15.40
CA ALA A 270 15.67 10.03 -15.05
C ALA A 270 15.96 10.93 -16.26
N SER A 271 16.51 10.37 -17.34
CA SER A 271 16.69 11.08 -18.61
C SER A 271 15.37 11.20 -19.37
N ARG A 272 14.54 10.14 -19.35
CA ARG A 272 13.23 10.10 -20.04
C ARG A 272 12.23 11.05 -19.42
N TYR A 273 12.22 11.18 -18.09
CA TYR A 273 11.27 11.99 -17.32
C TYR A 273 11.94 13.19 -16.64
N HIS A 274 13.04 13.69 -17.22
CA HIS A 274 13.89 14.73 -16.62
C HIS A 274 13.12 15.94 -16.13
N ASP A 275 12.28 16.53 -16.99
CA ASP A 275 11.55 17.76 -16.68
C ASP A 275 10.63 17.60 -15.47
N VAL A 276 9.94 16.46 -15.38
CA VAL A 276 9.08 16.10 -14.24
C VAL A 276 9.90 15.87 -12.98
N MET A 277 10.97 15.08 -13.09
CA MET A 277 11.80 14.73 -11.92
C MET A 277 12.57 15.93 -11.36
N VAL A 278 12.90 16.94 -12.18
CA VAL A 278 13.48 18.21 -11.72
C VAL A 278 12.43 19.10 -11.06
N ALA A 279 11.20 19.10 -11.57
CA ALA A 279 10.11 19.92 -11.03
C ALA A 279 9.56 19.40 -9.69
N VAL A 280 9.68 18.10 -9.43
CA VAL A 280 9.20 17.44 -8.21
C VAL A 280 10.34 17.36 -7.17
N PRO A 281 10.27 18.09 -6.04
CA PRO A 281 11.43 18.29 -5.15
C PRO A 281 12.07 17.00 -4.61
N ASP A 282 11.26 16.00 -4.25
CA ASP A 282 11.74 14.74 -3.67
C ASP A 282 12.25 13.75 -4.74
N LEU A 283 11.92 13.97 -6.02
CA LEU A 283 12.47 13.21 -7.15
C LEU A 283 13.75 13.81 -7.72
N ALA A 284 14.01 15.10 -7.48
CA ALA A 284 15.21 15.79 -7.97
C ALA A 284 16.51 15.12 -7.48
N LYS A 285 16.47 14.38 -6.37
CA LYS A 285 17.59 13.60 -5.84
C LYS A 285 18.06 12.47 -6.76
N PHE A 286 17.18 11.96 -7.63
CA PHE A 286 17.46 10.88 -8.57
C PHE A 286 18.02 11.39 -9.90
N VAL A 287 17.87 12.68 -10.19
CA VAL A 287 18.46 13.28 -11.38
C VAL A 287 19.95 13.46 -11.12
N ALA A 288 20.77 12.78 -11.93
CA ALA A 288 22.22 12.96 -11.87
C ALA A 288 22.55 14.45 -12.06
N LYS A 289 23.14 15.08 -11.03
CA LYS A 289 23.66 16.44 -11.16
C LYS A 289 24.63 16.42 -12.35
N PRO A 290 24.52 17.37 -13.30
CA PRO A 290 25.49 17.45 -14.38
C PRO A 290 26.87 17.46 -13.74
N LYS A 291 27.68 16.45 -14.04
CA LYS A 291 29.08 16.41 -13.59
C LYS A 291 29.62 17.78 -13.94
N PRO A 292 30.18 18.55 -12.97
CA PRO A 292 30.72 19.86 -13.31
C PRO A 292 31.67 19.60 -14.46
N GLU A 293 31.33 20.15 -15.64
CA GLU A 293 32.15 20.00 -16.82
C GLU A 293 33.56 20.33 -16.32
N LYS A 294 34.45 19.34 -16.36
CA LYS A 294 35.86 19.55 -16.05
C LYS A 294 36.27 20.62 -17.02
N LYS A 295 36.23 21.89 -16.56
CA LYS A 295 36.25 23.12 -17.36
C LYS A 295 36.91 22.77 -18.66
N ALA A 296 36.11 22.48 -19.69
CA ALA A 296 36.64 22.19 -21.00
C ALA A 296 37.52 23.40 -21.24
N LYS A 297 38.84 23.19 -21.21
CA LYS A 297 39.80 24.29 -21.32
C LYS A 297 39.34 24.99 -22.58
N LYS A 298 38.75 26.17 -22.44
CA LYS A 298 38.57 27.10 -23.54
C LYS A 298 39.98 27.18 -24.10
N ARG A 299 40.20 26.49 -25.22
CA ARG A 299 41.40 26.70 -26.02
C ARG A 299 41.19 28.11 -26.53
N ASP A 300 41.68 29.07 -25.74
CA ASP A 300 42.02 30.38 -26.25
C ASP A 300 42.94 30.11 -27.44
N LEU A 301 42.39 30.19 -28.64
CA LEU A 301 43.10 30.18 -29.92
C LEU A 301 43.97 31.45 -30.10
N ARG A 302 44.26 32.18 -29.01
CA ARG A 302 45.15 33.34 -28.97
C ARG A 302 45.97 33.38 -27.68
N VAL A 303 46.76 32.34 -27.42
CA VAL A 303 47.87 32.47 -26.47
C VAL A 303 49.16 32.43 -27.26
N GLY A 304 49.62 33.62 -27.64
CA GLY A 304 50.99 33.84 -28.08
C GLY A 304 51.96 33.17 -27.10
N LEU A 305 53.02 32.57 -27.64
CA LEU A 305 54.12 31.98 -26.89
C LEU A 305 54.49 32.89 -25.71
N SER A 306 54.30 32.41 -24.47
CA SER A 306 54.69 33.18 -23.29
C SER A 306 56.16 33.62 -23.43
N MET A 307 56.49 34.84 -23.00
CA MET A 307 57.85 35.39 -23.12
C MET A 307 58.92 34.44 -22.56
N LYS A 308 58.59 33.60 -21.58
CA LYS A 308 59.49 32.53 -21.07
C LYS A 308 59.78 31.45 -22.12
N LYS A 309 58.79 30.99 -22.90
CA LYS A 309 59.00 30.02 -24.00
C LYS A 309 59.72 30.67 -25.19
N ALA A 310 59.41 31.91 -25.53
CA ALA A 310 60.10 32.65 -26.60
C ALA A 310 61.59 32.89 -26.29
N LYS A 311 61.93 33.26 -25.04
CA LYS A 311 63.34 33.46 -24.60
C LYS A 311 64.15 32.16 -24.61
N LYS A 312 63.52 31.03 -24.29
CA LYS A 312 64.16 29.69 -24.30
C LYS A 312 64.39 29.14 -25.73
N LEU A 313 63.56 29.52 -26.69
CA LEU A 313 63.78 29.23 -28.12
C LEU A 313 64.90 30.10 -28.70
N ARG A 314 64.96 31.39 -28.33
CA ARG A 314 66.01 32.32 -28.77
C ARG A 314 67.40 31.95 -28.23
N SER A 315 67.49 31.38 -27.02
CA SER A 315 68.77 30.94 -26.45
C SER A 315 69.29 29.63 -27.05
N LYS A 316 68.42 28.77 -27.59
CA LYS A 316 68.82 27.54 -28.28
C LYS A 316 69.33 27.80 -29.71
N SER A 317 68.76 28.78 -30.41
CA SER A 317 69.22 29.17 -31.75
C SER A 317 70.66 29.73 -31.77
N LYS A 318 71.09 30.44 -30.72
CA LYS A 318 72.46 31.00 -30.64
C LYS A 318 73.55 29.96 -30.31
N LYS A 319 73.21 28.74 -29.91
CA LYS A 319 74.19 27.66 -29.65
C LYS A 319 74.52 26.80 -30.88
N HIS A 320 73.81 26.98 -32.00
CA HIS A 320 74.06 26.23 -33.25
C HIS A 320 74.70 27.06 -34.37
N LYS A 321 75.19 28.28 -34.07
CA LYS A 321 76.08 29.03 -34.97
C LYS A 321 77.40 29.33 -34.24
N LYS A 322 78.20 28.28 -34.06
CA LYS A 322 79.66 28.33 -34.01
C LYS A 322 80.16 27.07 -34.68
#